data_AF-A0A0C3QEV1-F1
#
_entry.id   AF-A0A0C3QEV1-F1
#
_cell.length_a   1.000
_cell.length_b   1.000
_cell.length_c   1.000
_cell.angle_alpha   90.00
_cell.angle_beta   90.00
_cell.angle_gamma   90.00
#
_symmetry.space_group_name_H-M   'P 1'
#
loop_
_entity.id
_entity.type
_entity.pdbx_description
1 polymer ?
#
loop_
_entity_poly.entity_id
_entity_poly.type
_entity_poly.pdbx_seq_one_letter_code
_entity_poly.pdbx_strand_id
1 'polypeptide(L)'
;MAPTPTPIAKAGKVYLKSAKYVPRPKPGQVHFSWMYDSKSADAFSVWFYNVQTHKYTIVRPSWSTRVQGNGGGSGIVTNDRLVGVAGVYTLKLAAEASDYDATVPNKVYATSSEFHVKITDFET
;
A
#
# COMPACT_ATOMS: atom_id res chain seq x y z
N MET A 1 38.76 -6.09 14.02
CA MET A 1 37.66 -5.62 13.15
C MET A 1 36.42 -6.41 13.54
N ALA A 2 35.36 -5.74 13.98
CA ALA A 2 34.08 -6.42 14.23
C ALA A 2 33.50 -6.87 12.87
N PRO A 3 32.90 -8.07 12.78
CA PRO A 3 32.26 -8.50 11.55
C PRO A 3 31.15 -7.51 11.21
N THR A 4 31.14 -7.04 9.96
CA THR A 4 30.01 -6.29 9.40
C THR A 4 28.77 -7.16 9.57
N PRO A 5 27.71 -6.70 10.27
CA PRO A 5 26.53 -7.52 10.47
C PRO A 5 25.96 -7.89 9.10
N THR A 6 25.91 -9.19 8.82
CA THR A 6 25.27 -9.73 7.62
C THR A 6 23.83 -9.21 7.60
N PRO A 7 23.37 -8.57 6.51
CA PRO A 7 21.98 -8.18 6.39
C PRO A 7 21.11 -9.41 6.57
N ILE A 8 20.33 -9.46 7.66
CA ILE A 8 19.37 -10.55 7.86
C ILE A 8 18.37 -10.44 6.72
N ALA A 9 18.30 -11.45 5.86
CA ALA A 9 17.31 -11.50 4.79
C ALA A 9 15.90 -11.44 5.40
N LYS A 10 15.23 -10.29 5.23
CA LYS A 10 13.88 -10.04 5.74
C LYS A 10 12.87 -10.80 4.89
N ALA A 11 12.52 -12.01 5.33
CA ALA A 11 11.57 -12.90 4.65
C ALA A 11 10.11 -12.72 5.14
N GLY A 12 9.89 -11.90 6.17
CA GLY A 12 8.58 -11.58 6.71
C GLY A 12 7.75 -10.72 5.76
N LYS A 13 6.48 -10.53 6.10
CA LYS A 13 5.51 -9.82 5.27
C LYS A 13 4.82 -8.73 6.09
N VAL A 14 4.53 -7.60 5.45
CA VAL A 14 3.58 -6.63 6.02
C VAL A 14 2.17 -7.18 5.84
N TYR A 15 1.43 -7.31 6.93
CA TYR A 15 0.07 -7.84 6.95
C TYR A 15 -0.93 -6.69 6.93
N LEU A 16 -1.88 -6.71 6.00
CA LEU A 16 -3.02 -5.79 6.05
C LEU A 16 -4.03 -6.29 7.07
N LYS A 17 -4.45 -5.44 8.01
CA LYS A 17 -5.47 -5.76 9.03
C LYS A 17 -6.84 -5.27 8.62
N SER A 18 -6.91 -4.08 8.06
CA SER A 18 -8.14 -3.50 7.54
C SER A 18 -7.82 -2.48 6.45
N ALA A 19 -8.74 -2.34 5.50
CA ALA A 19 -8.79 -1.21 4.60
C ALA A 19 -10.25 -0.84 4.37
N LYS A 20 -10.56 0.45 4.43
CA LYS A 20 -11.90 0.99 4.25
C LYS A 20 -11.81 2.19 3.31
N TYR A 21 -12.56 2.12 2.22
CA TYR A 21 -12.74 3.26 1.34
C TYR A 21 -13.79 4.21 1.90
N VAL A 22 -13.48 5.50 1.82
CA VAL A 22 -14.26 6.61 2.34
C VAL A 22 -14.36 7.63 1.21
N PRO A 23 -15.48 7.69 0.47
CA PRO A 23 -15.59 8.53 -0.73
C PRO A 23 -15.68 10.04 -0.44
N ARG A 24 -15.79 10.45 0.84
CA ARG A 24 -15.83 11.86 1.26
C ARG A 24 -14.98 12.10 2.52
N PRO A 25 -14.24 13.22 2.64
CA PRO A 25 -14.15 14.34 1.70
C PRO A 25 -13.51 13.91 0.36
N LYS A 26 -13.74 14.71 -0.69
CA LYS A 26 -13.04 14.50 -1.97
C LYS A 26 -11.66 15.15 -1.89
N PRO A 27 -10.63 14.57 -2.51
CA PRO A 27 -10.60 13.24 -3.14
C PRO A 27 -10.84 12.11 -2.13
N GLY A 28 -11.60 11.09 -2.55
CA GLY A 28 -11.93 9.94 -1.72
C GLY A 28 -10.69 9.26 -1.15
N GLN A 29 -10.80 8.70 0.06
CA GLN A 29 -9.68 8.22 0.86
C GLN A 29 -9.80 6.73 1.17
N VAL A 30 -8.69 5.99 1.17
CA VAL A 30 -8.62 4.66 1.75
C VAL A 30 -7.88 4.74 3.08
N HIS A 31 -8.60 4.43 4.14
CA HIS A 31 -8.10 4.31 5.51
C HIS A 31 -7.71 2.87 5.72
N PHE A 32 -6.47 2.60 6.09
CA PHE A 32 -5.99 1.24 6.25
C PHE A 32 -5.07 1.10 7.46
N SER A 33 -4.97 -0.12 7.97
CA SER A 33 -4.07 -0.48 9.04
C SER A 33 -3.30 -1.75 8.72
N TRP A 34 -2.06 -1.83 9.19
CA TRP A 34 -1.16 -2.94 8.94
C TRP A 34 -0.47 -3.39 10.22
N MET A 35 0.08 -4.60 10.15
CA MET A 35 1.00 -5.16 11.13
C MET A 35 2.28 -5.62 10.45
N TYR A 36 3.35 -5.69 11.23
CA TYR A 36 4.64 -6.23 10.82
C TYR A 36 5.24 -7.05 11.95
N ASP A 37 6.11 -7.97 11.58
CA ASP A 37 6.94 -8.77 12.49
C ASP A 37 8.42 -8.42 12.31
N SER A 38 9.27 -8.98 13.17
CA SER A 38 10.72 -8.76 13.16
C SER A 38 11.44 -9.19 11.87
N LYS A 39 10.76 -9.95 10.99
CA LYS A 39 11.29 -10.40 9.70
C LYS A 39 10.75 -9.57 8.54
N SER A 40 9.80 -8.68 8.78
CA SER A 40 9.14 -7.86 7.75
C SER A 40 10.07 -6.79 7.21
N ALA A 41 9.84 -6.36 5.96
CA ALA A 41 10.61 -5.27 5.35
C ALA A 41 10.45 -3.95 6.13
N ASP A 42 11.52 -3.14 6.19
CA ASP A 42 11.54 -1.85 6.91
C ASP A 42 10.62 -0.80 6.30
N ALA A 43 10.26 -0.99 5.03
CA ALA A 43 9.33 -0.16 4.31
C ALA A 43 8.52 -1.02 3.33
N PHE A 44 7.35 -0.50 2.99
CA PHE A 44 6.47 -1.07 1.98
C PHE A 44 5.87 0.04 1.12
N SER A 45 5.41 -0.33 -0.06
CA SER A 45 4.66 0.54 -0.96
C SER A 45 3.17 0.23 -0.87
N VAL A 46 2.35 1.22 -1.23
CA VAL A 46 0.88 1.11 -1.29
C VAL A 46 0.42 1.35 -2.72
N TRP A 47 -0.46 0.47 -3.18
CA TRP A 47 -0.98 0.49 -4.55
C TRP A 47 -2.48 0.32 -4.57
N PHE A 48 -3.11 0.92 -5.57
CA PHE A 48 -4.42 0.51 -6.02
C PHE A 48 -4.29 -0.43 -7.20
N TYR A 49 -5.04 -1.52 -7.17
CA TYR A 49 -5.13 -2.49 -8.24
C TYR A 49 -6.55 -2.49 -8.78
N ASN A 50 -6.72 -2.12 -10.05
CA ASN A 50 -8.00 -2.17 -10.73
C ASN A 50 -8.33 -3.61 -11.10
N VAL A 51 -9.40 -4.16 -10.53
CA VAL A 51 -9.77 -5.57 -10.67
C VAL A 51 -10.19 -5.92 -12.11
N GLN A 52 -10.77 -4.95 -12.83
CA GLN A 52 -11.30 -5.16 -14.18
C GLN A 52 -10.21 -5.05 -15.25
N THR A 53 -9.28 -4.10 -15.11
CA THR A 53 -8.21 -3.86 -16.10
C THR A 53 -6.89 -4.54 -15.74
N HIS A 54 -6.80 -5.11 -14.53
CA HIS A 54 -5.59 -5.71 -13.98
C HIS A 54 -4.37 -4.77 -13.90
N LYS A 55 -4.60 -3.45 -13.87
CA LYS A 55 -3.56 -2.43 -13.78
C LYS A 55 -3.30 -2.01 -12.34
N TYR A 56 -2.02 -1.77 -12.03
CA TYR A 56 -1.58 -1.20 -10.77
C TYR A 56 -1.34 0.30 -10.92
N THR A 57 -1.70 1.04 -9.87
CA THR A 57 -1.38 2.46 -9.69
C THR A 57 -0.73 2.62 -8.33
N ILE A 58 0.52 3.06 -8.30
CA ILE A 58 1.19 3.33 -7.03
C ILE A 58 0.66 4.62 -6.41
N VAL A 59 0.32 4.58 -5.12
CA VAL A 59 -0.19 5.75 -4.39
C VAL A 59 0.78 6.19 -3.30
N ARG A 60 1.69 5.30 -2.90
CA ARG A 60 2.81 5.65 -2.04
C ARG A 60 3.99 4.69 -2.29
N PRO A 61 5.16 5.18 -2.72
CA PRO A 61 6.32 4.33 -3.02
C PRO A 61 6.98 3.77 -1.77
N SER A 62 6.97 4.54 -0.68
CA SER A 62 7.59 4.14 0.57
C SER A 62 6.75 4.56 1.79
N TRP A 63 6.51 3.59 2.66
CA TRP A 63 5.91 3.74 3.97
C TRP A 63 6.71 2.92 4.97
N SER A 64 7.39 3.61 5.88
CA SER A 64 8.23 2.95 6.88
C SER A 64 7.40 2.12 7.86
N THR A 65 7.81 0.87 8.09
CA THR A 65 7.43 0.10 9.27
C THR A 65 8.34 0.57 10.40
N ARG A 66 7.78 1.16 11.46
CA ARG A 66 8.56 1.68 12.59
C ARG A 66 9.51 0.58 13.10
N VAL A 67 10.81 0.86 13.13
CA VAL A 67 11.85 -0.17 13.14
C VAL A 67 11.99 -0.78 14.55
N GLN A 68 12.16 -2.12 14.58
CA GLN A 68 12.36 -3.05 15.71
C GLN A 68 11.10 -3.73 16.29
N GLY A 69 11.17 -5.06 16.36
CA GLY A 69 10.15 -5.91 16.99
C GLY A 69 8.95 -6.22 16.09
N ASN A 70 7.82 -6.50 16.75
CA ASN A 70 6.53 -6.68 16.10
C ASN A 70 5.69 -5.45 16.39
N GLY A 71 4.88 -5.02 15.43
CA GLY A 71 4.05 -3.84 15.63
C GLY A 71 3.03 -3.66 14.53
N GLY A 72 2.52 -2.42 14.43
CA GLY A 72 1.58 -2.04 13.40
C GLY A 72 1.50 -0.54 13.23
N GLY A 73 0.67 -0.13 12.28
CA GLY A 73 0.42 1.26 11.98
C GLY A 73 -0.90 1.43 11.24
N SER A 74 -1.30 2.68 11.10
CA SER A 74 -2.44 3.09 10.28
C SER A 74 -2.04 4.22 9.35
N GLY A 75 -2.78 4.33 8.26
CA GLY A 75 -2.46 5.22 7.17
C GLY A 75 -3.69 5.57 6.36
N ILE A 76 -3.58 6.71 5.68
CA ILE A 76 -4.60 7.22 4.77
C ILE A 76 -3.90 7.50 3.44
N VAL A 77 -4.50 7.05 2.34
CA VAL A 77 -4.11 7.41 0.97
C VAL A 77 -5.32 7.94 0.23
N THR A 78 -5.13 8.96 -0.61
CA THR A 78 -6.20 9.52 -1.46
C THR A 78 -6.27 8.79 -2.80
N ASN A 79 -7.41 8.90 -3.48
CA ASN A 79 -7.64 8.35 -4.82
C ASN A 79 -7.23 9.30 -5.96
N ASP A 80 -6.48 10.38 -5.67
CA ASP A 80 -6.02 11.36 -6.67
C ASP A 80 -5.27 10.72 -7.84
N ARG A 81 -4.49 9.67 -7.57
CA ARG A 81 -3.70 9.00 -8.61
C ARG A 81 -4.56 8.17 -9.57
N LEU A 82 -5.87 8.06 -9.30
CA LEU A 82 -6.85 7.39 -10.14
C LEU A 82 -7.76 8.37 -10.91
N VAL A 83 -7.42 9.68 -10.99
CA VAL A 83 -8.28 10.72 -11.61
C VAL A 83 -8.94 10.22 -12.89
N GLY A 84 -10.27 10.24 -12.91
CA GLY A 84 -11.08 9.89 -14.07
C GLY A 84 -11.26 8.39 -14.31
N VAL A 85 -10.65 7.52 -13.49
CA VAL A 85 -10.71 6.06 -13.63
C VAL A 85 -11.58 5.46 -12.54
N ALA A 86 -12.90 5.57 -12.70
CA ALA A 86 -13.83 4.83 -11.87
C ALA A 86 -13.71 3.31 -12.09
N GLY A 87 -14.05 2.52 -11.07
CA GLY A 87 -13.99 1.07 -11.15
C GLY A 87 -13.95 0.38 -9.80
N VAL A 88 -13.71 -0.93 -9.85
CA VAL A 88 -13.51 -1.78 -8.68
C VAL A 88 -12.02 -1.92 -8.42
N TYR A 89 -11.61 -1.60 -7.20
CA TYR A 89 -10.21 -1.56 -6.78
C TYR A 89 -9.95 -2.40 -5.55
N THR A 90 -8.72 -2.88 -5.41
CA THR A 90 -8.18 -3.39 -4.14
C THR A 90 -6.95 -2.59 -3.75
N LEU A 91 -6.70 -2.44 -2.45
CA LEU A 91 -5.48 -1.87 -1.90
C LEU A 91 -4.46 -2.99 -1.71
N LYS A 92 -3.25 -2.79 -2.22
CA LYS A 92 -2.14 -3.74 -2.11
C LYS A 92 -1.02 -3.12 -1.29
N LEU A 93 -0.51 -3.88 -0.33
CA LEU A 93 0.76 -3.59 0.32
C LEU A 93 1.82 -4.44 -0.36
N ALA A 94 2.92 -3.83 -0.79
CA ALA A 94 3.96 -4.49 -1.56
C ALA A 94 5.37 -4.07 -1.10
N ALA A 95 6.40 -4.72 -1.60
CA ALA A 95 7.79 -4.29 -1.43
C ALA A 95 7.93 -2.83 -1.84
N GLU A 96 8.76 -2.08 -1.11
CA GLU A 96 9.07 -0.69 -1.42
C GLU A 96 9.38 -0.52 -2.92
N ALA A 97 8.85 0.56 -3.50
CA ALA A 97 9.08 0.91 -4.90
C ALA A 97 10.09 2.06 -4.98
N SER A 98 10.81 2.17 -6.11
CA SER A 98 11.78 3.23 -6.34
C SER A 98 11.14 4.62 -6.34
N ASP A 99 9.96 4.75 -6.94
CA ASP A 99 9.32 6.03 -7.25
C ASP A 99 7.82 5.85 -7.58
N TYR A 100 7.18 6.96 -7.96
CA TYR A 100 5.76 6.99 -8.36
C TYR A 100 5.52 6.56 -9.82
N ASP A 101 6.55 6.29 -10.61
CA ASP A 101 6.41 5.85 -12.01
C ASP A 101 6.39 4.31 -12.12
N ALA A 102 6.68 3.60 -11.03
CA ALA A 102 6.55 2.15 -10.97
C ALA A 102 5.12 1.68 -11.33
N THR A 103 5.04 0.74 -12.27
CA THR A 103 3.78 0.24 -12.84
C THR A 103 3.40 -1.16 -12.36
N VAL A 104 4.32 -1.88 -11.72
CA VAL A 104 4.11 -3.22 -11.17
C VAL A 104 4.91 -3.36 -9.87
N PRO A 105 4.33 -3.92 -8.80
CA PRO A 105 5.06 -4.20 -7.57
C PRO A 105 5.99 -5.42 -7.72
N ASN A 106 7.21 -5.32 -7.19
CA ASN A 106 8.17 -6.45 -7.17
C ASN A 106 7.67 -7.66 -6.36
N LYS A 107 6.94 -7.40 -5.27
CA LYS A 107 6.37 -8.45 -4.40
C LYS A 107 5.18 -7.92 -3.63
N VAL A 108 4.02 -8.56 -3.76
CA VAL A 108 2.82 -8.22 -2.99
C VAL A 108 2.83 -8.96 -1.65
N TYR A 109 2.62 -8.24 -0.55
CA TYR A 109 2.53 -8.78 0.80
C TYR A 109 1.09 -9.04 1.23
N ALA A 110 0.19 -8.10 0.94
CA ALA A 110 -1.20 -8.17 1.35
C ALA A 110 -2.14 -7.48 0.36
N THR A 111 -3.41 -7.89 0.41
CA THR A 111 -4.49 -7.40 -0.46
C THR A 111 -5.72 -7.12 0.39
N SER A 112 -6.40 -5.99 0.19
CA SER A 112 -7.69 -5.69 0.82
C SER A 112 -8.85 -6.35 0.10
N SER A 113 -10.02 -6.33 0.73
CA SER A 113 -11.30 -6.46 0.04
C SER A 113 -11.47 -5.37 -1.02
N GLU A 114 -12.33 -5.65 -2.00
CA GLU A 114 -12.67 -4.72 -3.07
C GLU A 114 -13.40 -3.48 -2.53
N PHE A 115 -13.17 -2.35 -3.19
CA PHE A 115 -13.90 -1.11 -2.99
C PHE A 115 -14.19 -0.44 -4.33
N HIS A 116 -15.29 0.30 -4.38
CA HIS A 116 -15.77 0.94 -5.59
C HIS A 116 -15.39 2.42 -5.57
N VAL A 117 -14.66 2.86 -6.58
CA VAL A 117 -14.36 4.27 -6.82
C VAL A 117 -15.26 4.77 -7.95
N LYS A 118 -16.01 5.85 -7.71
CA LYS A 118 -16.88 6.47 -8.71
C LYS A 118 -16.22 7.72 -9.29
N ILE A 119 -16.66 8.11 -10.48
CA ILE A 119 -16.22 9.36 -11.13
C ILE A 119 -16.46 10.57 -10.20
N THR A 120 -17.54 10.53 -9.42
CA THR A 120 -17.89 11.56 -8.46
C THR A 120 -16.92 11.69 -7.29
N ASP A 121 -15.95 10.79 -7.13
CA ASP A 121 -15.12 10.69 -5.92
C ASP A 121 -13.73 11.32 -6.11
N PHE A 122 -13.41 11.86 -7.28
CA PHE A 122 -12.10 12.47 -7.59
C PHE A 122 -12.03 13.93 -7.18
N GLU A 123 -13.00 14.76 -7.59
CA GLU A 123 -13.05 16.18 -7.22
C GLU A 123 -14.51 16.70 -7.18
N THR A 124 -14.73 17.83 -6.51
CA THR A 124 -15.94 18.68 -6.60
C THR A 124 -15.50 20.01 -7.13
#